data_AF-A0A1H7XIP7-F1
#
_entry.id   AF-A0A1H7XIP7-F1
#
_cell.length_a   1.000
_cell.length_b   1.000
_cell.length_c   1.000
_cell.angle_alpha   90.00
_cell.angle_beta   90.00
_cell.angle_gamma   90.00
#
_symmetry.space_group_name_H-M   'P 1'
#
loop_
_entity.id
_entity.type
_entity.pdbx_description
1 polymer ?
#
loop_
_entity_poly.entity_id
_entity_poly.type
_entity_poly.pdbx_seq_one_letter_code
_entity_poly.pdbx_strand_id
1 'polypeptide(L)'
;WNTAQNAVNYELKVLLGNGQAAITTVGVQEAMVTLDRGKTYTWTVTSKNESGSTVSDTYSFTTPGLSEGNYAPYAAEISTEFEPVAQLLTVNWTATDEDGDSLTYDVIITENETVILEEIDFVNTSISGIGFINDTNYTIKVVSKDGSGNFSVSEVSVNSQE
;
A
#
# COMPACT_ATOMS: atom_id res chain seq x y z
N TRP A 1 22.09 -8.77 26.19
CA TRP A 1 23.55 -8.69 25.92
C TRP A 1 24.26 -9.80 26.69
N ASN A 2 25.57 -9.99 26.52
CA ASN A 2 26.33 -11.00 27.27
C ASN A 2 26.79 -10.47 28.63
N THR A 3 27.04 -11.39 29.57
CA THR A 3 27.53 -11.08 30.91
C THR A 3 28.94 -10.47 30.86
N ALA A 4 29.14 -9.36 31.58
CA ALA A 4 30.45 -8.81 31.85
C ALA A 4 30.96 -9.31 33.21
N GLN A 5 32.26 -9.60 33.32
CA GLN A 5 32.86 -10.11 34.55
C GLN A 5 32.68 -9.11 35.70
N ASN A 6 32.17 -9.58 36.84
CA ASN A 6 31.94 -8.78 38.05
C ASN A 6 31.00 -7.57 37.87
N ALA A 7 30.18 -7.52 36.81
CA ALA A 7 29.21 -6.46 36.63
C ALA A 7 28.03 -6.62 37.60
N VAL A 8 27.67 -5.52 38.28
CA VAL A 8 26.57 -5.45 39.24
C VAL A 8 25.28 -5.01 38.55
N ASN A 9 25.38 -4.10 37.59
CA ASN A 9 24.25 -3.67 36.76
C ASN A 9 24.72 -3.21 35.37
N TYR A 10 23.75 -2.98 34.50
CA TYR A 10 23.94 -2.60 33.12
C TYR A 10 23.04 -1.42 32.79
N GLU A 11 23.61 -0.36 32.23
CA GLU A 11 22.86 0.75 31.66
C GLU A 11 22.74 0.55 30.15
N LEU A 12 21.51 0.37 29.67
CA LEU A 12 21.18 0.39 28.25
C LEU A 12 20.89 1.84 27.85
N LYS A 13 21.60 2.34 26.82
CA LYS A 13 21.32 3.64 26.19
C LYS A 13 20.99 3.44 24.72
N VAL A 14 19.80 3.88 24.31
CA VAL A 14 19.29 3.82 22.95
C VAL A 14 19.15 5.23 22.40
N LEU A 15 19.64 5.46 21.19
CA LEU A 15 19.66 6.74 20.51
C LEU A 15 18.91 6.66 19.17
N LEU A 16 18.20 7.73 18.83
CA LEU A 16 17.67 8.01 17.50
C LEU A 16 18.52 9.13 16.88
N GLY A 17 19.42 8.77 15.97
CA GLY A 17 20.47 9.68 15.52
C GLY A 17 21.33 10.14 16.71
N ASN A 18 21.38 11.45 16.96
CA ASN A 18 22.10 12.02 18.10
C ASN A 18 21.22 12.24 19.35
N GLY A 19 19.90 12.00 19.25
CA GLY A 19 18.96 12.19 20.35
C GLY A 19 18.79 10.92 21.18
N GLN A 20 18.59 11.08 22.50
CA GLN A 20 18.28 9.93 23.37
C GLN A 20 16.84 9.47 23.15
N ALA A 21 16.67 8.20 22.78
CA ALA A 21 15.37 7.56 22.63
C ALA A 21 14.94 6.84 23.92
N ALA A 22 15.86 6.10 24.54
CA ALA A 22 15.61 5.43 25.81
C ALA A 22 16.91 5.31 26.61
N ILE A 23 16.78 5.34 27.94
CA ILE A 23 17.86 4.98 28.86
C ILE A 23 17.27 4.22 30.03
N THR A 24 17.87 3.10 30.41
CA THR A 24 17.43 2.31 31.56
C THR A 24 18.59 1.55 32.18
N THR A 25 18.50 1.28 33.49
CA THR A 25 19.49 0.49 34.22
C THR A 25 18.83 -0.74 34.80
N VAL A 26 19.43 -1.90 34.57
CA VAL A 26 18.91 -3.21 34.96
C VAL A 26 20.01 -4.05 35.64
N GLY A 27 19.63 -4.91 36.58
CA GLY A 27 20.55 -5.87 37.22
C GLY A 27 20.79 -7.14 36.40
N VAL A 28 20.07 -7.32 35.29
CA VAL A 28 20.10 -8.50 34.42
C VAL A 28 20.55 -8.11 33.01
N GLN A 29 20.74 -9.08 32.13
CA GLN A 29 21.34 -8.86 30.80
C GLN A 29 20.31 -8.51 29.70
N GLU A 30 19.13 -8.04 30.10
CA GLU A 30 18.04 -7.67 29.22
C GLU A 30 17.28 -6.45 29.75
N ALA A 31 16.69 -5.67 28.85
CA ALA A 31 15.82 -4.57 29.19
C ALA A 31 14.72 -4.43 28.13
N MET A 32 13.51 -4.07 28.58
CA MET A 32 12.41 -3.67 27.70
C MET A 32 12.40 -2.16 27.57
N VAL A 33 12.25 -1.66 26.34
CA VAL A 33 12.11 -0.24 26.03
C VAL A 33 11.00 -0.05 25.01
N THR A 34 10.24 1.04 25.15
CA THR A 34 9.23 1.46 24.16
C THR A 34 9.88 2.43 23.20
N LEU A 35 9.75 2.18 21.90
CA LEU A 35 10.37 2.98 20.84
C LEU A 35 9.37 3.21 19.71
N ASP A 36 9.58 4.27 18.94
CA ASP A 36 8.76 4.57 17.77
C ASP A 36 9.01 3.57 16.63
N ARG A 37 7.96 3.34 15.84
CA ARG A 37 7.98 2.43 14.69
C ARG A 37 8.62 3.08 13.46
N GLY A 38 9.19 2.26 12.58
CA GLY A 38 9.81 2.70 11.32
C GLY A 38 11.06 3.57 11.50
N LYS A 39 11.77 3.42 12.62
CA LYS A 39 12.97 4.20 12.93
C LYS A 39 14.17 3.29 13.10
N THR A 40 15.34 3.79 12.69
CA THR A 40 16.62 3.13 12.95
C THR A 40 17.23 3.71 14.21
N TYR A 41 17.52 2.84 15.17
CA TYR A 41 18.13 3.19 16.45
C TYR A 41 19.54 2.63 16.54
N THR A 42 20.38 3.33 17.29
CA THR A 42 21.68 2.82 17.75
C THR A 42 21.64 2.63 19.25
N TRP A 43 22.34 1.63 19.79
CA TRP A 43 22.36 1.40 21.24
C TRP A 43 23.71 0.89 21.73
N THR A 44 23.98 1.16 23.00
CA THR A 44 25.17 0.72 23.75
C THR A 44 24.74 0.21 25.12
N VAL A 45 25.55 -0.67 25.70
CA VAL A 45 25.40 -1.14 27.07
C VAL A 45 26.63 -0.78 27.88
N THR A 46 26.44 -0.10 28.99
CA THR A 46 27.49 0.20 29.96
C THR A 46 27.37 -0.73 31.15
N SER A 47 28.30 -1.67 31.29
CA SER A 47 28.40 -2.55 32.46
C SER A 47 29.07 -1.80 33.61
N LYS A 48 28.52 -1.86 34.84
CA LYS A 48 29.03 -1.12 36.00
C LYS A 48 29.25 -2.04 37.20
N ASN A 49 30.29 -1.77 37.97
CA ASN A 49 30.56 -2.36 39.28
C ASN A 49 31.07 -1.27 40.25
N GLU A 50 31.43 -1.65 41.47
CA GLU A 50 31.92 -0.70 42.49
C GLU A 50 33.23 0.00 42.10
N SER A 51 34.01 -0.59 41.20
CA SER A 51 35.33 -0.10 40.79
C SER A 51 35.31 0.69 39.47
N GLY A 52 34.21 0.69 38.72
CA GLY A 52 34.10 1.45 37.48
C GLY A 52 33.05 0.93 36.50
N SER A 53 33.19 1.35 35.24
CA SER A 53 32.28 0.99 34.16
C SER A 53 33.02 0.70 32.85
N THR A 54 32.39 -0.08 31.97
CA THR A 54 32.88 -0.40 30.63
C THR A 54 31.73 -0.37 29.63
N VAL A 55 31.92 0.34 28.52
CA VAL A 55 30.92 0.51 27.46
C VAL A 55 31.15 -0.54 26.36
N SER A 56 30.07 -1.11 25.84
CA SER A 56 30.11 -2.01 24.68
C SER A 56 30.42 -1.26 23.37
N ASP A 57 30.58 -2.02 22.29
CA ASP A 57 30.41 -1.49 20.94
C ASP A 57 29.00 -0.91 20.73
N THR A 58 28.86 -0.08 19.69
CA THR A 58 27.58 0.45 19.25
C THR A 58 26.91 -0.53 18.29
N TYR A 59 25.68 -0.88 18.59
CA TYR A 59 24.83 -1.73 17.76
C TYR A 59 23.71 -0.91 17.11
N SER A 60 23.10 -1.42 16.04
CA SER A 60 21.95 -0.78 15.38
C SER A 60 20.85 -1.77 15.03
N PHE A 61 19.61 -1.31 15.06
CA PHE A 61 18.45 -2.05 14.55
C PHE A 61 17.39 -1.07 14.04
N THR A 62 16.46 -1.58 13.22
CA THR A 62 15.33 -0.81 12.72
C THR A 62 14.04 -1.42 13.27
N THR A 63 13.18 -0.60 13.87
CA THR A 63 11.85 -1.04 14.31
C THR A 63 10.95 -1.25 13.09
N PRO A 64 10.03 -2.24 13.11
CA PRO A 64 9.05 -2.41 12.04
C PRO A 64 8.29 -1.10 11.78
N GLY A 65 8.10 -0.75 10.50
CA GLY A 65 7.30 0.41 10.09
C GLY A 65 5.85 0.33 10.60
N LEU A 66 5.14 1.46 10.58
CA LEU A 66 3.69 1.43 10.66
C LEU A 66 3.16 0.85 9.34
N SER A 67 2.18 -0.05 9.42
CA SER A 67 1.30 -0.28 8.29
C SER A 67 0.33 0.90 8.27
N GLU A 68 0.50 1.85 7.36
CA GLU A 68 -0.61 2.73 7.02
C GLU A 68 -1.65 1.83 6.34
N GLY A 69 -2.85 1.76 6.93
CA GLY A 69 -3.95 1.05 6.29
C GLY A 69 -4.35 1.86 5.06
N ASN A 70 -4.48 1.20 3.92
CA ASN A 70 -5.02 1.77 2.70
C ASN A 70 -6.31 1.02 2.39
N TYR A 71 -7.40 1.73 2.18
CA TYR A 71 -8.62 1.13 1.69
C TYR A 71 -8.45 0.77 0.22
N ALA A 72 -9.19 -0.25 -0.22
CA ALA A 72 -9.30 -0.51 -1.64
C ALA A 72 -10.27 0.52 -2.26
N PRO A 73 -10.09 0.85 -3.56
CA PRO A 73 -11.04 1.69 -4.26
C PRO A 73 -12.45 1.08 -4.21
N TYR A 74 -13.48 1.92 -4.25
CA TYR A 74 -14.85 1.42 -4.43
C TYR A 74 -15.02 0.85 -5.84
N ALA A 75 -15.99 -0.06 -6.00
CA ALA A 75 -16.35 -0.58 -7.32
C ALA A 75 -16.79 0.58 -8.22
N ALA A 76 -16.24 0.64 -9.44
CA ALA A 76 -16.59 1.69 -10.39
C ALA A 76 -18.05 1.56 -10.86
N GLU A 77 -18.74 2.68 -11.04
CA GLU A 77 -20.06 2.72 -11.67
C GLU A 77 -19.86 2.89 -13.18
N ILE A 78 -20.25 1.89 -13.97
CA ILE A 78 -20.05 1.88 -15.42
C ILE A 78 -21.33 2.34 -16.12
N SER A 79 -21.18 3.19 -17.14
CA SER A 79 -22.25 3.65 -18.02
C SER A 79 -21.83 3.56 -19.48
N THR A 80 -22.80 3.31 -20.36
CA THR A 80 -22.56 3.12 -21.79
C THR A 80 -23.55 3.92 -22.61
N GLU A 81 -23.09 4.47 -23.73
CA GLU A 81 -23.89 5.20 -24.70
C GLU A 81 -23.63 4.65 -26.10
N PHE A 82 -24.69 4.25 -26.79
CA PHE A 82 -24.64 3.81 -28.18
C PHE A 82 -25.13 4.95 -29.07
N GLU A 83 -24.37 5.27 -30.11
CA GLU A 83 -24.74 6.22 -31.16
C GLU A 83 -25.03 5.45 -32.46
N PRO A 84 -26.30 5.12 -32.77
CA PRO A 84 -26.65 4.22 -33.86
C PRO A 84 -26.30 4.76 -35.24
N VAL A 85 -26.30 6.07 -35.45
CA VAL A 85 -26.03 6.65 -36.78
C VAL A 85 -24.55 6.51 -37.14
N ALA A 86 -23.66 6.73 -36.16
CA ALA A 86 -22.22 6.59 -36.32
C ALA A 86 -21.73 5.15 -36.09
N GLN A 87 -22.59 4.31 -35.51
CA GLN A 87 -22.27 2.94 -35.11
C GLN A 87 -21.13 2.89 -34.07
N LEU A 88 -21.16 3.81 -33.09
CA LEU A 88 -20.13 3.94 -32.06
C LEU A 88 -20.69 3.78 -30.65
N LEU A 89 -19.96 3.02 -29.83
CA LEU A 89 -20.15 2.86 -28.39
C LEU A 89 -19.16 3.77 -27.65
N THR A 90 -19.67 4.46 -26.64
CA THR A 90 -18.88 5.16 -25.63
C THR A 90 -19.11 4.51 -24.27
N VAL A 91 -18.02 4.24 -23.56
CA VAL A 91 -18.00 3.67 -22.22
C VAL A 91 -17.42 4.72 -21.28
N ASN A 92 -18.12 4.99 -20.18
CA ASN A 92 -17.67 5.89 -19.12
C ASN A 92 -17.76 5.18 -17.77
N TRP A 93 -16.89 5.53 -16.84
CA TRP A 93 -17.00 5.05 -15.46
C TRP A 93 -16.64 6.12 -14.44
N THR A 94 -17.22 6.01 -13.25
CA THR A 94 -16.84 6.81 -12.09
C THR A 94 -16.33 5.89 -11.00
N ALA A 95 -15.17 6.21 -10.43
CA ALA A 95 -14.57 5.44 -9.34
C ALA A 95 -14.03 6.41 -8.29
N THR A 96 -14.14 6.01 -7.03
CA THR A 96 -13.66 6.78 -5.88
C THR A 96 -12.90 5.88 -4.94
N ASP A 97 -12.04 6.49 -4.15
CA ASP A 97 -11.28 5.85 -3.09
C ASP A 97 -11.53 6.59 -1.77
N GLU A 98 -11.60 5.85 -0.65
CA GLU A 98 -11.91 6.41 0.67
C GLU A 98 -10.79 7.33 1.18
N ASP A 99 -9.52 6.98 0.88
CA ASP A 99 -8.34 7.73 1.28
C ASP A 99 -8.03 8.88 0.31
N GLY A 100 -8.75 8.94 -0.82
CA GLY A 100 -8.59 9.96 -1.86
C GLY A 100 -7.40 9.68 -2.78
N ASP A 101 -6.97 8.42 -2.86
CA ASP A 101 -5.88 8.00 -3.74
C ASP A 101 -6.18 8.23 -5.22
N SER A 102 -5.13 8.49 -5.99
CA SER A 102 -5.23 8.53 -7.45
C SER A 102 -5.39 7.13 -8.01
N LEU A 103 -6.35 6.96 -8.92
CA LEU A 103 -6.70 5.67 -9.50
C LEU A 103 -6.21 5.54 -10.94
N THR A 104 -5.88 4.30 -11.30
CA THR A 104 -5.69 3.85 -12.68
C THR A 104 -6.63 2.69 -12.98
N TYR A 105 -6.87 2.42 -14.26
CA TYR A 105 -7.90 1.48 -14.69
C TYR A 105 -7.36 0.47 -15.69
N ASP A 106 -7.62 -0.82 -15.44
CA ASP A 106 -7.56 -1.83 -16.49
C ASP A 106 -8.97 -2.03 -17.04
N VAL A 107 -9.15 -1.82 -18.34
CA VAL A 107 -10.46 -1.86 -18.99
C VAL A 107 -10.46 -2.92 -20.06
N ILE A 108 -11.41 -3.85 -19.97
CA ILE A 108 -11.60 -4.90 -20.97
C ILE A 108 -13.03 -4.81 -21.48
N ILE A 109 -13.18 -4.77 -22.81
CA ILE A 109 -14.48 -4.80 -23.47
C ILE A 109 -14.53 -6.05 -24.34
N THR A 110 -15.56 -6.86 -24.15
CA THR A 110 -15.79 -8.06 -24.96
C THR A 110 -17.08 -7.93 -25.76
N GLU A 111 -17.03 -8.32 -27.03
CA GLU A 111 -18.17 -8.52 -27.92
C GLU A 111 -18.45 -10.03 -28.04
N ASN A 112 -19.62 -10.50 -27.62
CA ASN A 112 -19.97 -11.94 -27.60
C ASN A 112 -18.82 -12.81 -27.05
N GLU A 113 -18.33 -12.47 -25.86
CA GLU A 113 -17.21 -13.14 -25.16
C GLU A 113 -15.82 -13.00 -25.82
N THR A 114 -15.70 -12.31 -26.96
CA THR A 114 -14.42 -12.02 -27.61
C THR A 114 -13.90 -10.66 -27.18
N VAL A 115 -12.67 -10.57 -26.66
CA VAL A 115 -12.04 -9.29 -26.30
C VAL A 115 -11.83 -8.45 -27.57
N ILE A 116 -12.42 -7.26 -27.60
CA ILE A 116 -12.29 -6.28 -28.68
C ILE A 116 -11.43 -5.07 -28.29
N LEU A 117 -11.32 -4.80 -26.98
CA LEU A 117 -10.49 -3.73 -26.44
C LEU A 117 -9.94 -4.14 -25.09
N GLU A 118 -8.67 -3.82 -24.87
CA GLU A 118 -7.97 -3.95 -23.58
C GLU A 118 -7.04 -2.75 -23.40
N GLU A 119 -7.20 -2.05 -22.28
CA GLU A 119 -6.33 -0.95 -21.85
C GLU A 119 -5.82 -1.27 -20.45
N ILE A 120 -4.56 -0.95 -20.18
CA ILE A 120 -3.88 -1.23 -18.91
C ILE A 120 -3.32 0.06 -18.34
N ASP A 121 -3.47 0.24 -17.03
CA ASP A 121 -3.03 1.44 -16.30
C ASP A 121 -3.57 2.75 -16.92
N PHE A 122 -4.79 2.69 -17.46
CA PHE A 122 -5.44 3.81 -18.11
C PHE A 122 -5.82 4.88 -17.08
N VAL A 123 -5.60 6.16 -17.42
CA VAL A 123 -5.77 7.28 -16.47
C VAL A 123 -7.04 8.08 -16.70
N ASN A 124 -7.66 7.94 -17.88
CA ASN A 124 -8.94 8.60 -18.15
C ASN A 124 -10.09 7.72 -17.66
N THR A 125 -11.28 8.30 -17.61
CA THR A 125 -12.51 7.64 -17.14
C THR A 125 -13.51 7.37 -18.27
N SER A 126 -13.07 7.48 -19.52
CA SER A 126 -13.90 7.20 -20.69
C SER A 126 -13.11 6.69 -21.88
N ILE A 127 -13.77 5.84 -22.65
CA ILE A 127 -13.31 5.34 -23.95
C ILE A 127 -14.45 5.52 -24.94
N SER A 128 -14.19 6.23 -26.03
CA SER A 128 -15.16 6.50 -27.09
C SER A 128 -14.67 5.98 -28.43
N GLY A 129 -15.58 5.93 -29.41
CA GLY A 129 -15.23 5.51 -30.76
C GLY A 129 -15.07 4.00 -30.94
N ILE A 130 -15.63 3.21 -30.02
CA ILE A 130 -15.65 1.75 -30.15
C ILE A 130 -16.72 1.39 -31.17
N GLY A 131 -16.35 0.78 -32.29
CA GLY A 131 -17.36 0.28 -33.23
C GLY A 131 -18.22 -0.82 -32.59
N PHE A 132 -19.52 -0.82 -32.84
CA PHE A 132 -20.42 -1.88 -32.37
C PHE A 132 -21.28 -2.46 -33.50
N ILE A 133 -21.75 -3.68 -33.35
CA ILE A 133 -22.75 -4.35 -34.19
C ILE A 133 -24.09 -4.33 -33.46
N ASN A 134 -25.21 -4.06 -34.16
CA ASN A 134 -26.57 -4.13 -33.58
C ASN A 134 -26.88 -5.54 -33.07
N ASP A 135 -27.85 -5.63 -32.16
CA ASP A 135 -28.28 -6.89 -31.52
C ASP A 135 -27.17 -7.72 -30.88
N THR A 136 -26.04 -7.08 -30.52
CA THR A 136 -24.86 -7.74 -29.98
C THR A 136 -24.66 -7.40 -28.51
N ASN A 137 -24.20 -8.39 -27.73
CA ASN A 137 -23.90 -8.21 -26.31
C ASN A 137 -22.45 -7.77 -26.12
N TYR A 138 -22.28 -6.72 -25.29
CA TYR A 138 -20.99 -6.23 -24.86
C TYR A 138 -20.88 -6.37 -23.35
N THR A 139 -19.75 -6.91 -22.89
CA THR A 139 -19.38 -6.91 -21.47
C THR A 139 -18.23 -5.95 -21.27
N ILE A 140 -18.39 -5.02 -20.33
CA ILE A 140 -17.39 -4.03 -19.96
C ILE A 140 -16.93 -4.38 -18.55
N LYS A 141 -15.65 -4.65 -18.40
CA LYS A 141 -14.98 -4.86 -17.12
C LYS A 141 -14.00 -3.72 -16.87
N VAL A 142 -14.09 -3.12 -15.69
CA VAL A 142 -13.17 -2.08 -15.22
C VAL A 142 -12.55 -2.54 -13.90
N VAL A 143 -11.22 -2.58 -13.83
CA VAL A 143 -10.46 -2.81 -12.60
C VAL A 143 -9.86 -1.49 -12.15
N SER A 144 -10.39 -0.89 -11.08
CA SER A 144 -9.83 0.32 -10.48
C SER A 144 -8.69 -0.05 -9.54
N LYS A 145 -7.52 0.57 -9.70
CA LYS A 145 -6.31 0.28 -8.92
C LYS A 145 -5.76 1.54 -8.26
N ASP A 146 -5.35 1.43 -7.00
CA ASP A 146 -4.59 2.46 -6.30
C ASP A 146 -3.07 2.27 -6.45
N GLY A 147 -2.28 3.20 -5.92
CA GLY A 147 -0.81 3.13 -5.92
C GLY A 147 -0.21 2.16 -4.89
N SER A 148 -1.02 1.66 -3.97
CA SER A 148 -0.65 0.72 -2.91
C SER A 148 -0.85 -0.75 -3.32
N GLY A 149 -1.43 -0.99 -4.49
CA GLY A 149 -1.70 -2.31 -5.06
C GLY A 149 -3.05 -2.90 -4.69
N ASN A 150 -3.95 -2.14 -4.06
CA ASN A 150 -5.34 -2.56 -3.89
C ASN A 150 -6.14 -2.27 -5.15
N PHE A 151 -7.23 -3.02 -5.32
CA PHE A 151 -8.10 -2.87 -6.47
C PHE A 151 -9.54 -3.26 -6.16
N SER A 152 -10.44 -2.78 -7.02
CA SER A 152 -11.82 -3.24 -7.13
C SER A 152 -12.13 -3.62 -8.57
N VAL A 153 -13.16 -4.44 -8.76
CA VAL A 153 -13.59 -4.89 -10.09
C VAL A 153 -15.07 -4.60 -10.25
N SER A 154 -15.41 -3.97 -11.37
CA SER A 154 -16.77 -3.77 -11.82
C SER A 154 -16.97 -4.40 -13.18
N GLU A 155 -18.14 -4.97 -13.41
CA GLU A 155 -18.51 -5.58 -14.67
C GLU A 155 -19.98 -5.32 -14.98
N VAL A 156 -20.28 -4.89 -16.20
CA VAL A 156 -21.64 -4.72 -16.71
C VAL A 156 -21.77 -5.35 -18.08
N SER A 157 -22.95 -5.91 -18.37
CA SER A 157 -23.28 -6.41 -19.69
C SER A 157 -24.42 -5.59 -20.28
N VAL A 158 -24.22 -5.09 -21.49
CA VAL A 158 -25.17 -4.24 -22.22
C VAL A 158 -25.41 -4.84 -23.61
N ASN A 159 -26.58 -4.56 -24.18
CA ASN A 159 -26.93 -5.01 -25.51
C ASN A 159 -27.21 -3.77 -26.36
N SER A 160 -26.61 -3.72 -27.55
CA SER A 160 -26.94 -2.70 -28.54
C SER A 160 -28.37 -2.92 -29.02
N GLN A 161 -29.23 -1.91 -28.91
CA GLN A 161 -30.59 -1.98 -29.44
C GLN A 161 -30.58 -2.04 -30.98
N GLU A 162 -31.69 -2.52 -31.57
CA GLU A 162 -31.91 -2.61 -33.03
C GLU A 162 -31.64 -1.31 -33.80
#